data_AF-A0A3D0QEQ5-F1
#
_entry.id   AF-A0A3D0QEQ5-F1
#
_cell.length_a   1.000
_cell.length_b   1.000
_cell.length_c   1.000
_cell.angle_alpha   90.00
_cell.angle_beta   90.00
_cell.angle_gamma   90.00
#
_symmetry.space_group_name_H-M   'P 1'
#
loop_
_entity.id
_entity.type
_entity.pdbx_description
1 polymer ?
#
loop_
_entity_poly.entity_id
_entity_poly.type
_entity_poly.pdbx_seq_one_letter_code
_entity_poly.pdbx_strand_id
1 'polypeptide(L)'
;MRLVQTALTFVILITVISGCKKTTMDSAKAPDLKSKVGRFAPVEITSSESGLTEGDRKALARLFEASNILDKIYTRQIWSGNEALRQKLEADTSPEGVLRLKYFNINMSPWSGIDHNEPFIDGVPTRLAGANFYPE
;
A
#
# COMPACT_ATOMS: atom_id res chain seq x y z
N MET A 1 50.99 -46.95 -11.68
CA MET A 1 50.84 -45.55 -11.21
C MET A 1 49.69 -44.76 -11.83
N ARG A 2 49.14 -45.12 -13.01
CA ARG A 2 48.02 -44.38 -13.62
C ARG A 2 46.61 -44.76 -13.11
N LEU A 3 46.44 -45.96 -12.54
CA LEU A 3 45.15 -46.45 -12.00
C LEU A 3 44.73 -45.82 -10.66
N VAL A 4 45.67 -45.39 -9.83
CA VAL A 4 45.38 -44.72 -8.55
C VAL A 4 44.96 -43.26 -8.77
N GLN A 5 45.48 -42.64 -9.83
CA GLN A 5 45.23 -41.23 -10.17
C GLN A 5 43.87 -41.03 -10.85
N THR A 6 43.36 -42.04 -11.57
CA THR A 6 41.99 -42.07 -12.12
C THR A 6 40.94 -42.37 -11.05
N ALA A 7 41.27 -43.15 -10.01
CA ALA A 7 40.37 -43.39 -8.89
C ALA A 7 40.21 -42.14 -7.99
N LEU A 8 41.30 -41.38 -7.79
CA LEU A 8 41.29 -40.17 -6.96
C LEU A 8 40.52 -38.99 -7.61
N THR A 9 40.49 -38.94 -8.94
CA THR A 9 39.72 -37.92 -9.70
C THR A 9 38.22 -38.23 -9.76
N PHE A 10 37.82 -39.50 -9.67
CA PHE A 10 36.40 -39.89 -9.69
C PHE A 10 35.70 -39.67 -8.33
N VAL A 11 36.43 -39.76 -7.22
CA VAL A 11 35.87 -39.55 -5.87
C VAL A 11 35.60 -38.05 -5.58
N ILE A 12 36.35 -37.14 -6.20
CA ILE A 12 36.17 -35.68 -6.04
C ILE A 12 34.94 -35.17 -6.81
N LEU A 13 34.47 -35.88 -7.85
CA LEU A 13 33.29 -35.49 -8.63
C LEU A 13 31.96 -35.87 -7.95
N ILE A 14 31.97 -36.81 -6.99
CA ILE A 14 30.76 -37.30 -6.32
C ILE A 14 30.41 -36.47 -5.07
N THR A 15 31.38 -35.78 -4.46
CA THR A 15 31.15 -34.98 -3.23
C THR A 15 30.56 -33.58 -3.47
N VAL A 16 30.44 -33.12 -4.72
CA VAL A 16 29.95 -31.76 -5.05
C VAL A 16 28.41 -31.69 -5.20
N ILE A 17 27.69 -32.82 -5.20
CA ILE A 17 26.26 -32.84 -5.53
C ILE A 17 25.33 -32.76 -4.29
N SER A 18 25.86 -32.90 -3.06
CA SER A 18 25.03 -32.89 -1.82
C SER A 18 24.86 -31.51 -1.16
N GLY A 19 25.22 -30.41 -1.83
CA GLY A 19 25.19 -29.06 -1.25
C GLY A 19 23.91 -28.26 -1.45
N CYS A 20 22.99 -28.68 -2.32
CA CYS A 20 21.72 -27.97 -2.51
C CYS A 20 20.72 -28.33 -1.42
N LYS A 21 20.91 -27.78 -0.22
CA LYS A 21 19.76 -27.44 0.63
C LYS A 21 18.95 -26.42 -0.17
N LYS A 22 17.78 -26.81 -0.66
CA LYS A 22 16.72 -25.85 -1.00
C LYS A 22 16.40 -25.12 0.29
N THR A 23 17.10 -24.02 0.54
CA THR A 23 16.56 -22.94 1.35
C THR A 23 15.31 -22.54 0.61
N THR A 24 14.16 -23.05 1.02
CA THR A 24 12.91 -22.33 0.83
C THR A 24 13.20 -20.97 1.44
N MET A 25 13.52 -20.00 0.58
CA MET A 25 13.31 -18.61 0.95
C MET A 25 11.83 -18.61 1.32
N ASP A 26 11.54 -18.58 2.62
CA ASP A 26 10.30 -18.04 3.08
C ASP A 26 10.23 -16.69 2.39
N SER A 27 9.46 -16.64 1.30
CA SER A 27 8.99 -15.39 0.75
C SER A 27 8.42 -14.69 1.97
N ALA A 28 9.11 -13.66 2.46
CA ALA A 28 8.67 -12.90 3.62
C ALA A 28 7.19 -12.61 3.37
N LYS A 29 6.32 -13.23 4.19
CA LYS A 29 4.88 -13.15 3.98
C LYS A 29 4.55 -11.67 3.88
N ALA A 30 3.94 -11.26 2.76
CA ALA A 30 3.59 -9.86 2.56
C ALA A 30 2.88 -9.35 3.82
N PRO A 31 3.23 -8.15 4.33
CA PRO A 31 2.65 -7.65 5.56
C PRO A 31 1.12 -7.66 5.46
N ASP A 32 0.46 -8.18 6.50
CA ASP A 32 -1.00 -8.13 6.56
C ASP A 32 -1.50 -6.67 6.59
N LEU A 33 -2.78 -6.46 6.27
CA LEU A 33 -3.35 -5.11 6.16
C LEU A 33 -3.22 -4.30 7.46
N LYS A 34 -3.31 -4.97 8.62
CA LYS A 34 -3.14 -4.32 9.93
C LYS A 34 -1.71 -3.80 10.10
N SER A 35 -0.71 -4.59 9.72
CA SER A 35 0.69 -4.17 9.69
C SER A 35 0.92 -3.01 8.72
N LYS A 36 0.33 -3.07 7.51
CA LYS A 36 0.42 -1.98 6.52
C LYS A 36 -0.13 -0.67 7.06
N VAL A 37 -1.31 -0.70 7.71
CA VAL A 37 -1.92 0.46 8.40
C VAL A 37 -1.06 0.93 9.56
N GLY A 38 -0.48 0.01 10.33
CA GLY A 38 0.34 0.30 11.52
C GLY A 38 1.60 1.11 11.24
N ARG A 39 2.06 1.18 9.98
CA ARG A 39 3.17 2.06 9.57
C ARG A 39 2.82 3.56 9.63
N PHE A 40 1.53 3.90 9.70
CA PHE A 40 1.04 5.27 9.80
C PHE A 40 0.62 5.56 11.25
N ALA A 41 1.59 5.97 12.07
CA ALA A 41 1.33 6.36 13.45
C ALA A 41 0.42 7.60 13.48
N PRO A 42 -0.72 7.55 14.18
CA PRO A 42 -1.60 8.71 14.29
C PRO A 42 -0.90 9.80 15.10
N VAL A 43 -0.89 11.02 14.57
CA VAL A 43 -0.38 12.22 15.25
C VAL A 43 -1.49 13.26 15.23
N GLU A 44 -1.74 13.86 16.39
CA GLU A 44 -2.70 14.95 16.50
C GLU A 44 -2.09 16.23 15.90
N ILE A 45 -2.71 16.77 14.85
CA ILE A 45 -2.30 18.05 14.25
C ILE A 45 -3.16 19.15 14.87
N THR A 46 -2.56 19.98 15.72
CA THR A 46 -3.25 21.08 16.41
C THR A 46 -2.60 22.41 16.08
N SER A 47 -3.36 23.50 16.27
CA SER A 47 -2.86 24.86 16.14
C SER A 47 -3.65 25.80 17.06
N SER A 48 -3.02 26.87 17.54
CA SER A 48 -3.72 27.85 18.38
C SER A 48 -4.57 28.78 17.51
N GLU A 49 -5.85 28.89 17.83
CA GLU A 49 -6.76 29.87 17.20
C GLU A 49 -6.88 31.17 18.00
N SER A 50 -6.13 31.34 19.09
CA SER A 50 -6.29 32.47 20.01
C SER A 50 -6.08 33.85 19.37
N GLY A 51 -5.33 33.92 18.26
CA GLY A 51 -5.10 35.15 17.50
C GLY A 51 -6.13 35.45 16.41
N LEU A 52 -7.09 34.56 16.16
CA LEU A 52 -8.06 34.73 15.08
C LEU A 52 -9.24 35.62 15.51
N THR A 53 -9.56 36.60 14.67
CA THR A 53 -10.79 37.37 14.82
C THR A 53 -12.01 36.49 14.52
N GLU A 54 -13.21 36.96 14.87
CA GLU A 54 -14.45 36.26 14.49
C GLU A 54 -14.59 36.11 12.98
N GLY A 55 -14.17 37.13 12.22
CA GLY A 55 -14.14 37.10 10.76
C GLY A 55 -13.21 36.01 10.21
N ASP A 56 -12.01 35.89 10.77
CA ASP A 56 -11.03 34.88 10.35
C ASP A 56 -11.51 33.46 10.62
N ARG A 57 -12.17 33.22 11.77
CA ARG A 57 -12.75 31.91 12.08
C ARG A 57 -13.85 31.52 11.10
N LYS A 58 -14.70 32.47 10.72
CA LYS A 58 -15.73 32.25 9.68
C LYS A 58 -15.10 31.95 8.32
N ALA A 59 -14.03 32.64 7.95
CA ALA A 59 -13.28 32.35 6.72
C ALA A 59 -12.63 30.98 6.77
N LEU A 60 -12.01 30.60 7.88
CA LEU A 60 -11.37 29.29 8.07
C LEU A 60 -12.35 28.13 7.92
N ALA A 61 -13.56 28.26 8.47
CA ALA A 61 -14.62 27.28 8.27
C ALA A 61 -14.95 27.07 6.78
N ARG A 62 -15.02 28.16 5.99
CA ARG A 62 -15.23 28.07 4.54
C ARG A 62 -14.05 27.44 3.81
N LEU A 63 -12.83 27.69 4.26
CA LEU A 63 -11.64 27.03 3.70
C LEU A 63 -11.66 25.52 3.96
N PHE A 64 -12.09 25.07 5.14
CA PHE A 64 -12.28 23.64 5.39
C PHE A 64 -13.35 23.01 4.49
N GLU A 65 -14.49 23.69 4.31
CA GLU A 65 -15.52 23.24 3.36
C GLU A 65 -14.97 23.10 1.94
N ALA A 66 -14.17 24.07 1.48
CA ALA A 66 -13.54 24.03 0.16
C ALA A 66 -12.49 22.91 0.05
N SER A 67 -11.64 22.72 1.07
CA SER A 67 -10.63 21.65 1.09
C SER A 67 -11.26 20.26 0.99
N ASN A 68 -12.41 20.04 1.64
CA ASN A 68 -13.15 18.77 1.52
C ASN A 68 -13.63 18.47 0.09
N ILE A 69 -13.83 19.51 -0.74
CA ILE A 69 -14.16 19.33 -2.17
C ILE A 69 -12.91 18.94 -2.96
N LEU A 70 -11.74 19.49 -2.62
CA LEU A 70 -10.47 19.14 -3.27
C LEU A 70 -10.12 17.66 -3.11
N ASP A 71 -10.36 17.07 -1.94
CA ASP A 71 -10.17 15.63 -1.70
C ASP A 71 -10.99 14.76 -2.66
N LYS A 72 -12.25 15.16 -2.92
CA LYS A 72 -13.14 14.46 -3.87
C LYS A 72 -12.62 14.59 -5.29
N ILE A 73 -12.17 15.78 -5.70
CA ILE A 73 -11.59 16.00 -7.03
C ILE A 73 -10.33 15.14 -7.20
N TYR A 74 -9.42 15.16 -6.21
CA TYR A 74 -8.19 14.39 -6.26
C TYR A 74 -8.44 12.89 -6.39
N THR A 75 -9.34 12.34 -5.58
CA THR A 75 -9.67 10.90 -5.65
C THR A 75 -10.24 10.50 -7.01
N ARG A 76 -11.05 11.35 -7.66
CA ARG A 76 -11.53 11.12 -9.04
C ARG A 76 -10.41 11.17 -10.07
N GLN A 77 -9.42 12.05 -9.91
CA GLN A 77 -8.26 12.14 -10.79
C GLN A 77 -7.37 10.90 -10.69
N ILE A 78 -7.30 10.27 -9.52
CA ILE A 78 -6.50 9.06 -9.31
C ILE A 78 -7.10 7.85 -10.02
N TRP A 79 -8.41 7.62 -9.89
CA TRP A 79 -9.08 6.49 -10.54
C TRP A 79 -10.58 6.71 -10.67
N SER A 80 -11.13 6.38 -11.83
CA SER A 80 -12.57 6.41 -12.14
C SER A 80 -13.41 5.60 -11.14
N GLY A 81 -12.88 4.46 -10.66
CA GLY A 81 -13.54 3.54 -9.74
C GLY A 81 -13.51 3.94 -8.26
N ASN A 82 -12.78 4.99 -7.88
CA ASN A 82 -12.57 5.34 -6.47
C ASN A 82 -13.88 5.67 -5.73
N GLU A 83 -14.81 6.39 -6.36
CA GLU A 83 -16.07 6.76 -5.70
C GLU A 83 -16.96 5.56 -5.42
N ALA A 84 -17.13 4.68 -6.41
CA ALA A 84 -17.91 3.45 -6.26
C ALA A 84 -17.26 2.50 -5.25
N LEU A 85 -15.93 2.40 -5.24
CA LEU A 85 -15.22 1.58 -4.26
C LEU A 85 -15.37 2.14 -2.84
N ARG A 86 -15.22 3.45 -2.65
CA ARG A 86 -15.42 4.12 -1.35
C ARG A 86 -16.78 3.76 -0.76
N GLN A 87 -17.85 3.84 -1.54
CA GLN A 87 -19.20 3.49 -1.07
C GLN A 87 -19.30 2.04 -0.58
N LYS A 88 -18.65 1.10 -1.28
CA LYS A 88 -18.59 -0.31 -0.86
C LYS A 88 -17.80 -0.48 0.44
N LEU A 89 -16.68 0.23 0.59
CA LEU A 89 -15.85 0.19 1.79
C LEU A 89 -16.54 0.81 3.00
N GLU A 90 -17.31 1.88 2.81
CA GLU A 90 -18.11 2.51 3.87
C GLU A 90 -19.27 1.61 4.34
N ALA A 91 -19.77 0.72 3.48
CA ALA A 91 -20.81 -0.24 3.82
C ALA A 91 -20.29 -1.49 4.55
N ASP A 92 -19.01 -1.83 4.41
CA ASP A 92 -18.38 -2.99 5.08
C ASP A 92 -17.87 -2.60 6.47
N THR A 93 -18.70 -2.86 7.49
CA THR A 93 -18.38 -2.58 8.90
C THR A 93 -17.64 -3.73 9.60
N SER A 94 -17.22 -4.76 8.87
CA SER A 94 -16.39 -5.83 9.45
C SER A 94 -15.03 -5.29 9.92
N PRO A 95 -14.33 -5.98 10.84
CA PRO A 95 -13.01 -5.55 11.29
C PRO A 95 -12.02 -5.34 10.13
N GLU A 96 -12.09 -6.18 9.10
CA GLU A 96 -11.27 -6.05 7.90
C GLU A 96 -11.75 -4.90 7.01
N GLY A 97 -13.06 -4.72 6.83
CA GLY A 97 -13.65 -3.60 6.09
C GLY A 97 -13.22 -2.24 6.64
N VAL A 98 -13.23 -2.09 7.97
CA VAL A 98 -12.76 -0.88 8.68
C VAL A 98 -11.27 -0.63 8.40
N LEU A 99 -10.43 -1.67 8.39
CA LEU A 99 -9.01 -1.53 8.05
C LEU A 99 -8.82 -1.14 6.58
N ARG A 100 -9.60 -1.71 5.66
CA ARG A 100 -9.56 -1.36 4.23
C ARG A 100 -9.98 0.09 4.01
N LEU A 101 -11.07 0.54 4.61
CA LEU A 101 -11.51 1.93 4.53
C LEU A 101 -10.46 2.88 5.11
N LYS A 102 -9.88 2.55 6.26
CA LYS A 102 -8.81 3.35 6.87
C LYS A 102 -7.60 3.46 5.93
N TYR A 103 -7.14 2.35 5.35
CA TYR A 103 -5.98 2.37 4.47
C TYR A 103 -6.27 3.04 3.12
N PHE A 104 -7.50 2.90 2.60
CA PHE A 104 -7.99 3.64 1.46
C PHE A 104 -8.00 5.15 1.71
N ASN A 105 -8.40 5.61 2.90
CA ASN A 105 -8.37 7.03 3.25
C ASN A 105 -6.94 7.58 3.39
N ILE A 106 -6.01 6.79 3.92
CA ILE A 106 -4.59 7.19 4.01
C ILE A 106 -3.98 7.35 2.61
N ASN A 107 -4.26 6.42 1.70
CA ASN A 107 -3.67 6.42 0.35
C ASN A 107 -4.53 7.16 -0.70
N MET A 108 -5.72 7.62 -0.32
CA MET A 108 -6.73 8.22 -1.20
C MET A 108 -7.11 7.36 -2.42
N SER A 109 -6.83 6.06 -2.35
CA SER A 109 -6.94 5.09 -3.46
C SER A 109 -6.77 3.65 -2.95
N PRO A 110 -7.06 2.62 -3.76
CA PRO A 110 -6.90 1.22 -3.36
C PRO A 110 -5.47 0.67 -3.51
N TRP A 111 -4.51 1.54 -3.78
CA TRP A 111 -3.10 1.19 -3.95
C TRP A 111 -2.24 1.80 -2.86
N SER A 112 -1.24 1.07 -2.37
CA SER A 112 -0.31 1.59 -1.38
C SER A 112 0.66 2.59 -2.00
N GLY A 113 0.66 3.83 -1.50
CA GLY A 113 1.59 4.89 -1.90
C GLY A 113 3.04 4.64 -1.45
N ILE A 114 3.26 3.71 -0.50
CA ILE A 114 4.59 3.36 0.02
C ILE A 114 5.06 1.96 -0.37
N ASP A 115 4.22 1.17 -1.05
CA ASP A 115 4.57 -0.16 -1.58
C ASP A 115 4.39 -0.19 -3.11
N HIS A 116 4.95 0.80 -3.81
CA HIS A 116 4.97 0.84 -5.28
C HIS A 116 3.61 0.69 -5.97
N ASN A 117 2.54 1.23 -5.37
CA ASN A 117 1.16 1.10 -5.84
C ASN A 117 0.63 -0.35 -5.86
N GLU A 118 1.11 -1.22 -4.97
CA GLU A 118 0.52 -2.53 -4.76
C GLU A 118 -0.97 -2.38 -4.36
N PRO A 119 -1.91 -3.03 -5.06
CA PRO A 119 -3.31 -3.03 -4.65
C PRO A 119 -3.48 -3.82 -3.35
N PHE A 120 -4.32 -3.32 -2.45
CA PHE A 120 -4.62 -3.99 -1.17
C PHE A 120 -6.11 -4.38 -1.02
N ILE A 121 -6.87 -4.23 -2.11
CA ILE A 121 -8.29 -4.62 -2.19
C ILE A 121 -8.46 -5.54 -3.39
N ASP A 122 -9.15 -6.65 -3.18
CA ASP A 122 -9.40 -7.66 -4.22
C ASP A 122 -10.24 -7.09 -5.37
N GLY A 123 -9.91 -7.50 -6.59
CA GLY A 123 -10.63 -7.09 -7.81
C GLY A 123 -10.32 -5.68 -8.29
N VAL A 124 -9.40 -4.96 -7.65
CA VAL A 124 -8.89 -3.66 -8.13
C VAL A 124 -7.81 -3.89 -9.19
N PRO A 125 -7.83 -3.14 -10.32
CA PRO A 125 -6.81 -3.27 -11.36
C PRO A 125 -5.45 -2.77 -10.88
N THR A 126 -4.39 -3.04 -11.64
CA THR A 126 -3.12 -2.34 -11.44
C THR A 126 -3.31 -0.84 -11.68
N ARG A 127 -2.65 0.01 -10.89
CA ARG A 127 -2.72 1.46 -11.07
C ARG A 127 -2.20 1.85 -12.46
N LEU A 128 -3.02 2.54 -13.25
CA LEU A 128 -2.62 3.08 -14.54
C LEU A 128 -1.61 4.22 -14.36
N ALA A 129 -0.58 4.28 -15.21
CA ALA A 129 0.42 5.34 -15.18
C ALA A 129 -0.19 6.72 -15.45
N GLY A 130 -1.20 6.78 -16.34
CA GLY A 130 -1.95 7.99 -16.65
C GLY A 130 -3.06 8.32 -15.65
N ALA A 131 -3.22 7.54 -14.57
CA ALA A 131 -4.34 7.65 -13.63
C ALA A 131 -5.69 7.76 -14.38
N ASN A 132 -6.58 8.66 -13.98
CA ASN A 132 -7.84 8.94 -14.67
C ASN A 132 -7.77 10.20 -15.56
N PHE A 133 -6.58 10.57 -16.05
CA PHE A 133 -6.40 11.72 -16.95
C PHE A 133 -6.58 11.36 -18.43
N TYR A 134 -6.47 10.08 -18.76
CA TYR A 134 -6.57 9.53 -20.12
C TYR A 134 -7.48 8.29 -20.09
N PRO A 135 -7.98 7.82 -21.26
CA PRO A 135 -8.71 6.55 -21.34
C PRO A 135 -7.92 5.39 -20.73
N GLU A 136 -8.65 4.44 -20.14
CA GLU A 136 -8.11 3.20 -19.56
C GLU A 136 -7.57 2.23 -20.63
#